data_AF-A0AAD4V5F9-F1
#
_entry.id   AF-A0AAD4V5F9-F1
#
_cell.length_a   1.000
_cell.length_b   1.000
_cell.length_c   1.000
_cell.angle_alpha   90.00
_cell.angle_beta   90.00
_cell.angle_gamma   90.00
#
_symmetry.space_group_name_H-M   'P 1'
#
loop_
_entity.id
_entity.type
_entity.pdbx_description
1 polymer ?
#
loop_
_entity_poly.entity_id
_entity_poly.type
_entity_poly.pdbx_seq_one_letter_code
_entity_poly.pdbx_strand_id
1 'polypeptide(L)'
;MSTHTAIYMRWHKVKRVNDDVMRHPTDEEAWKEFDQTFPEFAADPQNVGLGLAIGRFNPYGVLNQHHSMWPIFVFPYNLPHWKCMKKNT
;
A
#
# COMPACT_ATOMS: atom_id res chain seq x y z
N MET A 1 -0.10 6.22 -18.01
CA MET A 1 -0.91 5.26 -17.22
C MET A 1 -2.15 4.88 -18.02
N SER A 2 -2.50 3.60 -18.10
CA SER A 2 -3.72 3.15 -18.80
C SER A 2 -4.98 3.55 -18.01
N THR A 3 -6.07 3.89 -18.70
CA THR A 3 -7.39 4.19 -18.11
C THR A 3 -7.87 3.07 -17.18
N HIS A 4 -7.50 1.82 -17.49
CA HIS A 4 -7.80 0.67 -16.63
C HIS A 4 -7.14 0.77 -15.24
N THR A 5 -5.91 1.25 -15.15
CA THR A 5 -5.21 1.38 -13.87
C THR A 5 -5.84 2.46 -12.99
N ALA A 6 -6.26 3.58 -13.58
CA ALA A 6 -6.92 4.67 -12.85
C ALA A 6 -8.23 4.22 -12.20
N ILE A 7 -8.99 3.33 -12.84
CA ILE A 7 -10.21 2.73 -12.26
C ILE A 7 -9.87 1.92 -10.99
N TYR A 8 -8.78 1.15 -11.02
CA TYR A 8 -8.37 0.34 -9.86
C TYR A 8 -7.83 1.16 -8.70
N MET A 9 -7.24 2.35 -8.94
CA MET A 9 -6.76 3.22 -7.86
C MET A 9 -7.89 3.75 -6.96
N ARG A 10 -9.12 3.79 -7.47
CA ARG A 10 -10.30 4.19 -6.68
C ARG A 10 -10.99 3.01 -5.98
N TRP A 11 -10.47 1.79 -6.13
CA TRP A 11 -11.13 0.57 -5.67
C TRP A 11 -11.32 0.56 -4.14
N HIS A 12 -10.30 0.99 -3.39
CA HIS A 12 -10.30 1.04 -1.92
C HIS A 12 -11.49 1.81 -1.31
N LYS A 13 -12.04 2.79 -2.05
CA LYS A 13 -13.19 3.60 -1.63
C LYS A 13 -14.50 3.23 -2.32
N VAL A 14 -14.48 2.88 -3.60
CA VAL A 14 -15.70 2.72 -4.42
C VAL A 14 -16.23 1.28 -4.43
N LYS A 15 -15.34 0.28 -4.39
CA LYS A 15 -15.69 -1.12 -4.64
C LYS A 15 -15.22 -2.07 -3.54
N ARG A 16 -14.68 -1.54 -2.45
CA ARG A 16 -14.28 -2.31 -1.27
C ARG A 16 -15.51 -2.78 -0.51
N VAL A 17 -15.50 -4.03 -0.06
CA VAL A 17 -16.52 -4.56 0.86
C VAL A 17 -16.17 -4.10 2.27
N ASN A 18 -17.13 -3.49 2.97
CA ASN A 18 -16.97 -3.02 4.34
C ASN A 18 -17.88 -3.85 5.27
N ASP A 19 -17.39 -4.98 5.72
CA ASP A 19 -18.07 -5.97 6.58
C ASP A 19 -17.28 -6.23 7.87
N ASP A 20 -16.47 -5.25 8.29
CA ASP A 20 -15.57 -5.29 9.44
C ASP A 20 -14.49 -6.38 9.42
N VAL A 21 -14.29 -7.06 8.29
CA VAL A 21 -13.16 -7.96 8.08
C VAL A 21 -12.00 -7.21 7.43
N MET A 22 -10.84 -7.24 8.09
CA MET A 22 -9.61 -6.63 7.60
C MET A 22 -9.07 -7.41 6.38
N ARG A 23 -9.19 -6.85 5.19
CA ARG A 23 -8.71 -7.42 3.91
C ARG A 23 -7.71 -6.53 3.19
N HIS A 24 -7.63 -5.28 3.61
CA HIS A 24 -6.87 -4.23 2.97
C HIS A 24 -6.34 -3.27 4.04
N PRO A 25 -5.16 -2.63 3.85
CA PRO A 25 -4.64 -1.66 4.83
C PRO A 25 -5.59 -0.50 5.14
N THR A 26 -6.47 -0.13 4.20
CA THR A 26 -7.56 0.85 4.43
C THR A 26 -8.59 0.41 5.49
N ASP A 27 -8.65 -0.89 5.82
CA ASP A 27 -9.51 -1.42 6.88
C ASP A 27 -8.89 -1.25 8.27
N GLU A 28 -7.57 -1.03 8.33
CA GLU A 28 -6.81 -0.89 9.57
C GLU A 28 -7.12 0.43 10.28
N GLU A 29 -7.00 0.42 11.62
CA GLU A 29 -7.33 1.55 12.47
C GLU A 29 -6.46 2.77 12.18
N ALA A 30 -5.15 2.58 11.95
CA ALA A 30 -4.24 3.65 11.59
C ALA A 30 -4.65 4.38 10.30
N TRP A 31 -5.20 3.65 9.31
CA TRP A 31 -5.69 4.28 8.10
C TRP A 31 -6.96 5.08 8.35
N LYS A 32 -7.89 4.53 9.16
CA LYS A 32 -9.12 5.23 9.54
C LYS A 32 -8.81 6.52 10.30
N GLU A 33 -7.84 6.49 11.21
CA GLU A 33 -7.36 7.67 11.92
C GLU A 33 -6.72 8.69 10.97
N PHE A 34 -5.92 8.24 10.00
CA PHE A 34 -5.36 9.10 8.97
C PHE A 34 -6.45 9.78 8.13
N ASP A 35 -7.47 9.03 7.68
CA ASP A 35 -8.59 9.57 6.92
C ASP A 35 -9.41 10.58 7.73
N GLN A 36 -9.56 10.38 9.05
CA GLN A 36 -10.20 11.33 9.96
C GLN A 36 -9.37 12.59 10.18
N THR A 37 -8.05 12.45 10.22
CA THR A 37 -7.11 13.58 10.40
C THR A 37 -7.03 14.44 9.16
N PHE A 38 -7.13 13.84 7.96
CA PHE A 38 -7.02 14.53 6.67
C PHE A 38 -8.28 14.31 5.82
N PRO A 39 -9.44 14.87 6.21
CA PRO A 39 -10.72 14.59 5.55
C PRO A 39 -10.76 15.07 4.10
N GLU A 40 -10.10 16.19 3.78
CA GLU A 40 -9.98 16.68 2.40
C GLU A 40 -9.17 15.72 1.52
N PHE A 41 -8.13 15.11 2.08
CA PHE A 41 -7.34 14.11 1.38
C PHE A 41 -8.15 12.82 1.19
N ALA A 42 -8.79 12.34 2.25
CA ALA A 42 -9.63 11.15 2.20
C ALA A 42 -10.84 11.34 1.27
N ALA A 43 -11.32 12.57 1.07
CA ALA A 43 -12.47 12.87 0.21
C ALA A 43 -12.24 12.49 -1.25
N ASP A 44 -11.05 12.74 -1.80
CA ASP A 44 -10.72 12.36 -3.19
C ASP A 44 -10.16 10.93 -3.28
N PRO A 45 -10.90 9.94 -3.81
CA PRO A 45 -10.41 8.57 -4.01
C PRO A 45 -9.21 8.44 -4.96
N GLN A 46 -8.79 9.52 -5.63
CA GLN A 46 -7.61 9.54 -6.49
C GLN A 46 -6.32 9.82 -5.72
N ASN A 47 -6.43 10.34 -4.48
CA ASN A 47 -5.29 10.56 -3.63
C ASN A 47 -4.62 9.23 -3.30
N VAL A 48 -3.29 9.18 -3.48
CA VAL A 48 -2.52 7.93 -3.38
C VAL A 48 -2.00 7.75 -1.97
N GLY A 49 -2.42 6.68 -1.31
CA GLY A 49 -1.81 6.20 -0.08
C GLY A 49 -0.70 5.19 -0.38
N LEU A 50 0.50 5.47 0.13
CA LEU A 50 1.70 4.66 -0.06
C LEU A 50 2.13 4.05 1.26
N GLY A 51 2.36 2.73 1.25
CA GLY A 51 3.06 2.04 2.32
C GLY A 51 4.56 2.14 2.13
N LEU A 52 5.27 2.50 3.19
CA LEU A 52 6.73 2.52 3.24
C LEU A 52 7.21 1.47 4.23
N ALA A 53 8.02 0.52 3.77
CA ALA A 53 8.68 -0.45 4.62
C ALA A 53 10.20 -0.34 4.45
N ILE A 54 10.91 -0.24 5.58
CA ILE A 54 12.36 -0.21 5.64
C ILE A 54 12.80 -1.39 6.48
N GLY A 55 13.61 -2.28 5.92
CA GLY A 55 14.08 -3.48 6.61
C GLY A 55 15.60 -3.57 6.56
N ARG A 56 16.22 -4.06 7.64
CA ARG A 56 17.65 -4.37 7.60
C ARG A 56 17.84 -5.63 6.77
N PHE A 57 18.59 -5.52 5.68
CA PHE A 57 18.88 -6.62 4.78
C PHE A 57 20.40 -6.81 4.67
N ASN A 58 20.86 -8.05 4.74
CA ASN A 58 22.24 -8.40 4.43
C ASN A 58 22.27 -9.21 3.12
N PRO A 59 22.66 -8.60 1.98
CA PRO A 59 22.71 -9.30 0.69
C PRO A 59 23.75 -10.43 0.65
N TYR A 60 24.72 -10.44 1.57
CA TYR A 60 25.81 -11.41 1.62
C TYR A 60 25.53 -12.58 2.58
N GLY A 61 24.37 -12.59 3.24
CA GLY A 61 23.98 -13.64 4.19
C GLY A 61 24.87 -13.70 5.44
N VAL A 62 24.85 -14.84 6.14
CA VAL A 62 25.56 -15.03 7.43
C VAL A 62 27.09 -14.90 7.31
N LEU A 63 27.63 -15.07 6.09
CA LEU A 63 29.06 -15.16 5.82
C LEU A 63 29.80 -13.80 5.87
N ASN A 64 29.10 -12.67 5.81
CA ASN A 64 29.73 -11.35 5.94
C ASN A 64 28.81 -10.37 6.70
N GLN A 65 29.05 -10.20 8.00
CA GLN A 65 28.21 -9.40 8.89
C GLN A 65 28.55 -7.89 8.88
N HIS A 66 29.64 -7.51 8.20
CA HIS A 66 30.12 -6.13 8.17
C HIS A 66 29.33 -5.23 7.21
N HIS A 67 28.48 -5.79 6.35
CA HIS A 67 27.65 -5.04 5.42
C HIS A 67 26.18 -5.19 5.80
N SER A 68 25.51 -4.07 6.10
CA SER A 68 24.06 -4.01 6.22
C SER A 68 23.49 -2.94 5.32
N MET A 69 22.47 -3.31 4.55
CA MET A 69 21.70 -2.40 3.71
C MET A 69 20.31 -2.21 4.29
N TRP A 70 19.68 -1.09 3.94
CA TRP A 70 18.29 -0.78 4.31
C TRP A 70 17.49 -0.55 3.03
N PRO A 71 17.02 -1.61 2.35
CA PRO A 71 16.09 -1.46 1.24
C PRO A 71 14.84 -0.71 1.69
N ILE A 72 14.43 0.23 0.85
CA ILE A 72 13.17 0.95 0.94
C ILE A 72 12.18 0.27 0.00
N PHE A 73 11.08 -0.24 0.52
CA PHE A 73 9.97 -0.79 -0.25
C PHE A 73 8.79 0.18 -0.21
N VAL A 74 8.25 0.50 -1.38
CA VAL A 74 7.07 1.37 -1.53
C VAL A 74 5.95 0.58 -2.18
N PHE A 75 4.77 0.58 -1.56
CA PHE A 75 3.59 -0.15 -2.03
C PHE A 75 2.38 0.79 -2.24
N PRO A 76 1.71 0.77 -3.40
CA PRO A 76 0.49 1.54 -3.62
C PRO A 76 -0.71 0.83 -2.99
N TYR A 77 -1.22 1.34 -1.88
CA TYR A 77 -2.39 0.77 -1.19
C TYR A 77 -3.72 1.17 -1.82
N ASN A 78 -3.74 1.95 -2.88
CA ASN A 78 -4.99 2.26 -3.58
C ASN A 78 -5.57 1.08 -4.37
N LEU A 79 -4.70 0.14 -4.75
CA LEU A 79 -5.03 -0.96 -5.64
C LEU A 79 -5.65 -2.14 -4.87
N PRO A 80 -6.53 -2.91 -5.52
CA PRO A 80 -7.02 -4.15 -4.94
C PRO A 80 -5.88 -5.15 -4.73
N HIS A 81 -6.00 -5.99 -3.69
CA HIS A 81 -4.95 -6.93 -3.28
C HIS A 81 -4.44 -7.82 -4.44
N TRP A 82 -5.33 -8.26 -5.33
CA TRP A 82 -5.00 -9.15 -6.46
C TRP A 82 -4.26 -8.44 -7.61
N LYS A 83 -4.20 -7.10 -7.58
CA LYS A 83 -3.41 -6.30 -8.52
C LYS A 83 -2.04 -5.95 -7.92
N CYS A 84 -1.96 -5.68 -6.61
CA CYS A 84 -0.71 -5.34 -5.93
C CYS A 84 0.38 -6.43 -6.05
N MET A 85 -0.02 -7.70 -6.06
CA MET A 85 0.91 -8.84 -6.08
C MET A 85 1.13 -9.46 -7.46
N LYS A 86 0.52 -8.92 -8.52
CA LYS A 86 0.74 -9.45 -9.87
C LYS A 86 2.09 -9.01 -10.41
N LYS A 87 2.89 -9.97 -10.87
CA LYS A 87 4.04 -9.69 -11.72
C LYS A 87 3.54 -9.03 -13.00
N ASN A 88 4.11 -7.89 -13.36
CA ASN A 88 3.91 -7.29 -14.67
C ASN A 88 4.31 -8.35 -15.71
N THR A 89 3.36 -8.78 -16.54
CA THR A 89 3.63 -9.55 -17.76
C THR A 89 3.70 -8.56 -18.91
#